data_AF-A0A969BRU6-F1
#
_entry.id   AF-A0A969BRU6-F1
#
_cell.length_a   1.000
_cell.length_b   1.000
_cell.length_c   1.000
_cell.angle_alpha   90.00
_cell.angle_beta   90.00
_cell.angle_gamma   90.00
#
_symmetry.space_group_name_H-M   'P 1'
#
loop_
_entity.id
_entity.type
_entity.pdbx_description
1 polymer ?
#
loop_
_entity_poly.entity_id
_entity_poly.type
_entity_poly.pdbx_seq_one_letter_code
_entity_poly.pdbx_strand_id
1 'polypeptide(L)'
;MKRIVVPELLDSLPADDAEAQRSRRDLRRINFLMGNDRWVLGAIRKFSEAAGRGIIEIGTGDGFLCGKMAGLFPGVTVLAYDLAPRPGNLSECVVWQQGDLFEMPPPRSGGVLIANLFLHHFEGAALTALGKWMESV
;
A
#
# COMPACT_ATOMS: atom_id res chain seq x y z
N MET A 1 19.32 14.81 14.91
CA MET A 1 18.11 14.25 15.54
C MET A 1 18.01 12.78 15.15
N LYS A 2 17.86 11.85 16.11
CA LYS A 2 17.70 10.42 15.84
C LYS A 2 16.20 10.13 15.66
N ARG A 3 15.79 9.51 14.55
CA ARG A 3 14.40 9.06 14.37
C ARG A 3 14.12 7.90 15.33
N ILE A 4 12.90 7.86 15.86
CA ILE A 4 12.40 6.80 16.74
C ILE A 4 11.05 6.38 16.19
N VAL A 5 10.89 5.10 15.86
CA VAL A 5 9.58 4.51 15.54
C VAL A 5 8.94 3.99 16.81
N VAL A 6 7.69 4.40 17.00
CA VAL A 6 6.82 3.91 18.07
C VAL A 6 5.70 3.13 17.39
N PRO A 7 5.35 1.92 17.88
CA PRO A 7 4.24 1.15 17.35
C PRO A 7 2.94 1.97 17.33
N GLU A 8 2.18 1.88 16.25
CA GLU A 8 0.90 2.55 16.18
C GLU A 8 -0.15 1.74 16.93
N LEU A 9 -1.15 2.42 17.50
CA LEU A 9 -2.28 1.73 18.14
C LEU A 9 -2.95 0.75 17.17
N LEU A 10 -3.04 1.14 15.89
CA LEU A 10 -3.67 0.35 14.83
C LEU A 10 -2.95 -0.99 14.59
N ASP A 11 -1.64 -1.06 14.83
CA ASP A 11 -0.84 -2.29 14.64
C ASP A 11 -1.24 -3.39 15.64
N SER A 12 -1.80 -3.00 16.79
CA SER A 12 -2.17 -3.91 17.88
C SER A 12 -3.62 -4.38 17.83
N LEU A 13 -4.46 -3.77 16.98
CA LEU A 13 -5.89 -4.04 16.94
C LEU A 13 -6.23 -5.07 15.86
N PRO A 14 -7.16 -6.02 16.13
CA PRO A 14 -7.71 -6.90 15.11
C PRO A 14 -8.32 -6.12 13.95
N ALA A 15 -8.25 -6.67 12.74
CA ALA A 15 -8.72 -5.95 11.55
C ALA A 15 -10.24 -5.68 11.57
N ASP A 16 -11.02 -6.54 12.22
CA ASP A 16 -12.47 -6.44 12.41
C ASP A 16 -12.87 -5.58 13.62
N ASP A 17 -11.91 -5.11 14.43
CA ASP A 17 -12.15 -4.23 15.55
C ASP A 17 -12.78 -2.89 15.11
N ALA A 18 -13.82 -2.45 15.83
CA ALA A 18 -14.56 -1.25 15.48
C ALA A 18 -13.72 0.03 15.56
N GLU A 19 -12.77 0.11 16.51
CA GLU A 19 -11.82 1.22 16.63
C GLU A 19 -10.81 1.18 15.49
N ALA A 20 -10.30 0.01 15.12
CA ALA A 20 -9.39 -0.14 13.98
C ALA A 20 -10.06 0.34 12.68
N GLN A 21 -11.31 -0.07 12.44
CA GLN A 21 -12.07 0.38 11.27
C GLN A 21 -12.33 1.89 11.30
N ARG A 22 -12.64 2.46 12.47
CA ARG A 22 -12.84 3.91 12.62
C ARG A 22 -11.56 4.67 12.35
N SER A 23 -10.44 4.24 12.92
CA SER A 23 -9.11 4.82 12.71
C SER A 23 -8.73 4.82 11.23
N ARG A 24 -8.91 3.70 10.52
CA ARG A 24 -8.68 3.63 9.05
C ARG A 24 -9.56 4.63 8.27
N ARG A 25 -10.83 4.80 8.64
CA ARG A 25 -11.70 5.82 8.02
C ARG A 25 -11.21 7.24 8.27
N ASP A 26 -10.72 7.52 9.48
CA ASP A 26 -10.18 8.83 9.81
C ASP A 26 -8.85 9.09 9.09
N LEU A 27 -7.96 8.11 9.02
CA LEU A 27 -6.74 8.16 8.21
C LEU A 27 -7.05 8.41 6.73
N ARG A 28 -8.09 7.78 6.17
CA ARG A 28 -8.51 8.05 4.78
C ARG A 28 -8.90 9.51 4.57
N ARG A 29 -9.60 10.11 5.53
CA ARG A 29 -9.98 11.54 5.47
C ARG A 29 -8.75 12.44 5.58
N ILE A 30 -7.85 12.14 6.51
CA ILE A 30 -6.60 12.90 6.68
C ILE A 30 -5.74 12.81 5.41
N ASN A 31 -5.55 11.60 4.86
CA ASN A 31 -4.79 11.37 3.63
C ASN A 31 -5.39 12.11 2.42
N PHE A 32 -6.72 12.18 2.35
CA PHE A 32 -7.43 12.99 1.36
C PHE A 32 -7.17 14.49 1.55
N LEU A 33 -7.27 15.02 2.78
CA LEU A 33 -7.03 16.44 3.07
C LEU A 33 -5.57 16.84 2.80
N MET A 34 -4.62 15.96 3.09
CA MET A 34 -3.21 16.15 2.75
C MET A 34 -2.95 16.10 1.23
N GLY A 35 -3.88 15.54 0.46
CA GLY A 35 -3.80 15.47 -1.00
C GLY A 35 -2.91 14.34 -1.54
N ASN A 36 -2.49 13.40 -0.69
CA ASN A 36 -1.60 12.30 -1.06
C ASN A 36 -2.19 11.45 -2.19
N ASP A 37 -3.45 11.03 -2.09
CA ASP A 37 -4.14 10.28 -3.14
C ASP A 37 -4.07 10.99 -4.50
N ARG A 38 -4.34 12.29 -4.50
CA ARG A 38 -4.36 13.10 -5.73
C ARG A 38 -2.96 13.21 -6.31
N TRP A 39 -1.96 13.40 -5.46
CA TRP A 39 -0.57 13.46 -5.87
C TRP A 39 -0.09 12.13 -6.46
N VAL A 40 -0.33 11.01 -5.76
CA VAL A 40 0.05 9.66 -6.22
C VAL A 40 -0.59 9.35 -7.57
N LEU A 41 -1.91 9.51 -7.70
CA LEU A 41 -2.61 9.26 -8.97
C LEU A 41 -2.16 10.22 -10.08
N GLY A 42 -1.74 11.44 -9.75
CA GLY A 42 -1.15 12.38 -10.70
C GLY A 42 0.25 11.96 -11.14
N ALA A 43 1.05 11.42 -10.22
CA ALA A 43 2.40 10.93 -10.48
C ALA A 43 2.38 9.68 -11.37
N ILE A 44 1.55 8.68 -11.05
CA ILE A 44 1.49 7.42 -11.81
C ILE A 44 1.09 7.66 -13.26
N ARG A 45 0.20 8.64 -13.54
CA ARG A 45 -0.17 9.01 -14.93
C ARG A 45 1.03 9.42 -15.78
N LYS A 46 2.05 10.03 -15.17
CA LYS A 46 3.28 10.44 -15.87
C LYS A 46 4.17 9.24 -16.22
N PHE A 47 3.93 8.10 -15.58
CA PHE A 47 4.63 6.83 -15.80
C PHE A 47 3.67 5.77 -16.36
N SER A 48 2.74 6.17 -17.24
CA SER A 48 1.67 5.29 -17.75
C SER A 48 2.19 4.02 -18.43
N GLU A 49 3.33 4.10 -19.12
CA GLU A 49 3.95 2.92 -19.74
C GLU A 49 4.43 1.91 -18.67
N ALA A 50 5.09 2.41 -17.62
CA ALA A 50 5.49 1.57 -16.50
C ALA A 50 4.24 1.01 -15.80
N ALA A 51 3.27 1.86 -15.47
CA ALA A 51 2.01 1.44 -14.85
C ALA A 51 1.27 0.38 -15.68
N GLY A 52 1.33 0.46 -17.01
CA GLY A 52 0.78 -0.55 -17.91
C GLY A 52 1.37 -1.96 -17.75
N ARG A 53 2.58 -2.08 -17.19
CA ARG A 53 3.20 -3.38 -16.86
C ARG A 53 2.74 -3.95 -15.52
N GLY A 54 2.04 -3.16 -14.70
CA GLY A 54 1.57 -3.55 -13.38
C GLY A 54 1.78 -2.45 -12.33
N ILE A 55 0.93 -2.45 -11.32
CA ILE A 55 1.01 -1.52 -10.19
C ILE A 55 1.08 -2.34 -8.90
N ILE A 56 1.96 -1.95 -7.99
CA ILE A 56 2.15 -2.61 -6.70
C ILE A 56 1.97 -1.57 -5.60
N GLU A 57 1.12 -1.86 -4.62
CA GLU A 57 0.98 -1.08 -3.40
C GLU A 57 1.38 -1.93 -2.19
N ILE A 58 2.27 -1.40 -1.34
CA ILE A 58 2.66 -1.99 -0.07
C ILE A 58 2.08 -1.16 1.08
N GLY A 59 1.56 -1.82 2.12
CA GLY A 59 0.83 -1.15 3.19
C GLY A 59 -0.51 -0.61 2.69
N THR A 60 -1.26 -1.46 1.99
CA THR A 60 -2.46 -1.08 1.24
C THR A 60 -3.62 -0.62 2.13
N GLY A 61 -3.59 -0.96 3.42
CA GLY A 61 -4.60 -0.62 4.40
C GLY A 61 -5.98 -1.15 4.03
N ASP A 62 -6.91 -0.24 3.73
CA ASP A 62 -8.28 -0.57 3.35
C ASP A 62 -8.50 -0.75 1.82
N GLY A 63 -7.41 -0.75 1.04
CA GLY A 63 -7.46 -0.95 -0.41
C GLY A 63 -8.03 0.25 -1.19
N PHE A 64 -8.29 1.39 -0.55
CA PHE A 64 -8.93 2.53 -1.20
C PHE A 64 -8.11 3.09 -2.38
N LEU A 65 -6.78 3.21 -2.22
CA LEU A 65 -5.89 3.70 -3.28
C LEU A 65 -5.77 2.68 -4.42
N CYS A 66 -5.61 1.39 -4.10
CA CYS A 66 -5.73 0.29 -5.08
C CYS A 66 -6.98 0.39 -5.95
N GLY A 67 -8.15 0.59 -5.36
CA GLY A 67 -9.40 0.74 -6.12
C GLY A 67 -9.37 1.94 -7.07
N LYS A 68 -8.80 3.08 -6.65
CA LYS A 68 -8.62 4.24 -7.54
C LYS A 68 -7.65 3.96 -8.69
N MET A 69 -6.57 3.22 -8.43
CA MET A 69 -5.59 2.86 -9.46
C MET A 69 -6.16 1.87 -10.47
N ALA A 70 -6.90 0.86 -10.00
CA ALA A 70 -7.63 -0.08 -10.86
C ALA A 70 -8.62 0.63 -11.79
N GLY A 71 -9.34 1.64 -11.30
CA GLY A 71 -10.22 2.46 -12.12
C GLY A 71 -9.48 3.37 -13.11
N LEU A 72 -8.27 3.81 -12.75
CA LEU A 72 -7.45 4.70 -13.59
C LEU A 72 -6.71 3.95 -14.71
N PHE A 73 -6.37 2.68 -14.48
CA PHE A 73 -5.68 1.82 -15.44
C PHE A 73 -6.50 0.54 -15.69
N PRO A 74 -7.58 0.61 -16.50
CA PRO A 74 -8.40 -0.55 -16.79
C PRO A 74 -7.58 -1.69 -17.42
N GLY A 75 -7.79 -2.90 -16.94
CA GLY A 75 -7.09 -4.10 -17.43
C GLY A 75 -5.67 -4.30 -16.87
N VAL A 76 -5.15 -3.36 -16.08
CA VAL A 76 -3.88 -3.52 -15.37
C VAL A 76 -4.10 -4.20 -14.03
N THR A 77 -3.26 -5.18 -13.71
CA THR A 77 -3.24 -5.83 -12.39
C THR A 77 -2.65 -4.88 -11.35
N VAL A 78 -3.36 -4.71 -10.24
CA VAL A 78 -2.89 -4.00 -9.05
C VAL A 78 -2.59 -5.03 -7.95
N LEU A 79 -1.32 -5.23 -7.63
CA LEU A 79 -0.90 -6.10 -6.54
C LEU A 79 -0.90 -5.33 -5.22
N ALA A 80 -1.68 -5.79 -4.26
CA ALA A 80 -1.85 -5.17 -2.95
C ALA A 80 -1.22 -6.05 -1.88
N TYR A 81 -0.28 -5.52 -1.12
CA TYR A 81 0.35 -6.20 0.02
C TYR A 81 -0.09 -5.56 1.33
N ASP A 82 -0.63 -6.36 2.24
CA ASP A 82 -1.01 -5.90 3.57
C ASP A 82 -1.08 -7.06 4.58
N LEU A 83 -1.01 -6.74 5.88
CA LEU A 83 -1.27 -7.71 6.95
C LEU A 83 -2.78 -7.99 7.10
N ALA A 84 -3.61 -6.98 6.80
CA ALA A 84 -5.05 -7.06 6.88
C ALA A 84 -5.67 -7.95 5.78
N PRO A 85 -6.84 -8.56 6.04
CA PRO A 85 -7.55 -9.32 5.03
C PRO A 85 -8.08 -8.42 3.91
N ARG A 86 -8.29 -9.03 2.74
CA ARG A 86 -8.82 -8.34 1.55
C ARG A 86 -10.19 -7.69 1.84
N PRO A 87 -10.37 -6.39 1.57
CA PRO A 87 -11.68 -5.75 1.59
C PRO A 87 -12.63 -6.34 0.53
N GLY A 88 -13.89 -6.59 0.91
CA GLY A 88 -14.87 -7.26 0.04
C GLY A 88 -15.34 -6.46 -1.19
N ASN A 89 -15.04 -5.17 -1.26
CA ASN A 89 -15.51 -4.26 -2.32
C ASN A 89 -14.46 -3.96 -3.41
N LEU A 90 -13.33 -4.69 -3.42
CA LEU A 90 -12.27 -4.49 -4.41
C LEU A 90 -12.52 -5.30 -5.70
N SER A 91 -12.24 -4.68 -6.84
CA SER A 91 -12.31 -5.34 -8.15
C SER A 91 -11.35 -6.52 -8.27
N GLU A 92 -11.67 -7.47 -9.14
CA GLU A 92 -10.86 -8.69 -9.35
C GLU A 92 -9.45 -8.40 -9.87
N CYS A 93 -9.24 -7.28 -10.58
CA CYS A 93 -7.91 -6.86 -11.03
C CYS A 93 -7.01 -6.38 -9.89
N VAL A 94 -7.56 -6.10 -8.71
CA VAL A 94 -6.77 -5.93 -7.49
C VAL A 94 -6.49 -7.33 -6.95
N VAL A 95 -5.24 -7.76 -6.92
CA VAL A 95 -4.82 -9.06 -6.39
C VAL A 95 -4.19 -8.85 -5.02
N TRP A 96 -4.80 -9.42 -3.98
CA TRP A 96 -4.43 -9.19 -2.59
C TRP A 96 -3.48 -10.27 -2.06
N GLN A 97 -2.38 -9.85 -1.46
CA GLN A 97 -1.39 -10.68 -0.79
C GLN A 97 -1.43 -10.35 0.70
N GLN A 98 -2.02 -11.26 1.48
CA GLN A 98 -2.12 -11.09 2.93
C GLN A 98 -0.93 -11.75 3.63
N GLY A 99 -0.18 -10.97 4.40
CA GLY A 99 0.94 -11.49 5.22
C GLY A 99 1.98 -10.43 5.54
N ASP A 100 3.09 -10.87 6.15
CA ASP A 100 4.28 -10.03 6.31
C ASP A 100 4.98 -9.86 4.95
N LEU A 101 5.21 -8.61 4.56
CA LEU A 101 5.88 -8.24 3.32
C LEU A 101 7.23 -8.94 3.13
N PHE A 102 7.99 -9.12 4.21
CA PHE A 102 9.31 -9.74 4.17
C PHE A 102 9.28 -11.26 4.06
N GLU A 103 8.15 -11.89 4.39
CA GLU A 103 7.96 -13.34 4.28
C GLU A 103 7.29 -13.73 2.95
N MET A 104 6.62 -12.79 2.30
CA MET A 104 5.97 -13.01 1.02
C MET A 104 6.93 -12.87 -0.16
N PRO A 105 6.73 -13.65 -1.24
CA PRO A 105 7.53 -13.51 -2.43
C PRO A 105 7.35 -12.12 -3.05
N PRO A 106 8.45 -11.45 -3.44
CA PRO A 106 8.35 -10.22 -4.20
C PRO A 106 7.64 -10.51 -5.53
N PRO A 107 6.90 -9.53 -6.07
CA PRO A 107 6.25 -9.66 -7.35
C PRO A 107 7.29 -9.96 -8.45
N ARG A 108 6.99 -10.90 -9.33
CA ARG A 108 7.89 -11.33 -10.43
C ARG A 108 7.97 -10.33 -11.58
N SER A 109 7.07 -9.37 -11.59
CA SER A 109 6.94 -8.34 -12.60
C SER A 109 6.20 -7.17 -11.98
N GLY A 110 6.80 -5.99 -12.06
CA GLY A 110 6.21 -4.75 -11.63
C GLY A 110 6.44 -3.63 -12.63
N GLY A 111 5.57 -2.63 -12.55
CA GLY A 111 5.73 -1.37 -13.25
C GLY A 111 6.05 -0.25 -12.29
N VAL A 112 5.07 0.08 -11.46
CA VAL A 112 5.17 1.14 -10.45
C VAL A 112 4.89 0.55 -9.07
N LEU A 113 5.80 0.79 -8.13
CA LEU A 113 5.64 0.45 -6.72
C LEU A 113 5.31 1.70 -5.89
N ILE A 114 4.33 1.58 -5.01
CA ILE A 114 3.80 2.67 -4.19
C ILE A 114 3.83 2.25 -2.72
N ALA A 115 4.33 3.14 -1.88
CA ALA A 115 4.37 2.98 -0.43
C ALA A 115 3.77 4.23 0.23
N ASN A 116 2.45 4.38 0.16
CA ASN A 116 1.76 5.54 0.71
C ASN A 116 1.53 5.37 2.21
N LEU A 117 2.04 6.30 3.03
CA LEU A 117 1.95 6.23 4.50
C LEU A 117 2.40 4.86 5.06
N PHE A 118 3.44 4.26 4.48
CA PHE A 118 3.91 2.93 4.90
C PHE A 118 5.35 2.93 5.42
N LEU A 119 6.24 3.69 4.79
CA LEU A 119 7.68 3.65 5.10
C LEU A 119 8.03 4.07 6.54
N HIS A 120 7.13 4.80 7.20
CA HIS A 120 7.36 5.30 8.55
C HIS A 120 7.35 4.18 9.61
N HIS A 121 6.81 2.99 9.31
CA HIS A 121 6.83 1.83 10.24
C HIS A 121 8.23 1.19 10.40
N PHE A 122 9.19 1.47 9.50
CA PHE A 122 10.47 0.75 9.47
C PHE A 122 11.63 1.65 9.90
N GLU A 123 12.62 1.11 10.62
CA GLU A 123 13.92 1.76 10.89
C GLU A 123 15.09 0.81 10.71
N GLY A 124 16.30 1.37 10.57
CA GLY A 124 17.56 0.64 10.58
C GLY A 124 17.56 -0.54 9.60
N ALA A 125 17.78 -1.74 10.12
CA ALA A 125 17.85 -2.96 9.33
C ALA A 125 16.57 -3.28 8.56
N ALA A 126 15.39 -2.94 9.10
CA ALA A 126 14.12 -3.21 8.45
C ALA A 126 13.93 -2.34 7.19
N LEU A 127 14.36 -1.07 7.23
CA LEU A 127 14.32 -0.20 6.05
C LEU A 127 15.33 -0.66 4.99
N THR A 128 16.49 -1.17 5.40
CA THR A 128 17.46 -1.79 4.48
C THR A 128 16.90 -3.06 3.83
N ALA A 129 16.21 -3.91 4.62
CA ALA A 129 15.54 -5.10 4.09
C ALA A 129 14.44 -4.72 3.09
N LEU A 130 13.67 -3.65 3.38
CA LEU A 130 12.66 -3.15 2.47
C LEU A 130 13.25 -2.66 1.15
N GLY A 131 14.38 -1.93 1.20
CA GLY A 131 15.10 -1.53 -0.01
C GLY A 131 15.51 -2.74 -0.87
N LYS A 132 16.07 -3.78 -0.26
CA LYS A 132 16.43 -5.02 -0.97
C LYS A 132 15.22 -5.74 -1.55
N TRP A 133 14.10 -5.74 -0.83
CA TRP A 133 12.85 -6.30 -1.32
C TRP A 133 12.37 -5.51 -2.55
N MET A 134 12.41 -4.18 -2.51
CA MET A 134 12.02 -3.32 -3.64
C MET A 134 12.93 -3.46 -4.87
N GLU A 135 14.21 -3.76 -4.70
CA GLU A 135 15.14 -4.03 -5.82
C GLU A 135 14.83 -5.34 -6.55
N SER A 136 14.03 -6.23 -5.95
CA SER A 136 13.63 -7.52 -6.53
C SER A 136 12.31 -7.49 -7.31
N VAL A 137 11.69 -6.31 -7.40
CA VAL A 137 10.38 -6.03 -8.04
C VAL A 137 10.50 -5.65 -9.51
#